data_AF-A0A2M9U2V5-F1
#
_entry.id   AF-A0A2M9U2V5-F1
#
_cell.length_a   1.000
_cell.length_b   1.000
_cell.length_c   1.000
_cell.angle_alpha   90.00
_cell.angle_beta   90.00
_cell.angle_gamma   90.00
#
_symmetry.space_group_name_H-M   'P 1'
#
loop_
_entity.id
_entity.type
_entity.pdbx_description
1 polymer ?
#
loop_
_entity_poly.entity_id
_entity_poly.type
_entity_poly.pdbx_seq_one_letter_code
_entity_poly.pdbx_strand_id
1 'polypeptide(L)'
;MKKILILIGILLFSCTDEPDLNNYNLEIQNNSNENLNIEAYFEGNLISNINLSANNSGLECTYSDESFIGYKLTQCQIDSIIFKFENNKGYISAINNPSALDFPNDTNPFGFSSKFVLNNNVYQFIINQDDFDNANDLP
;
A
#
# COMPACT_ATOMS: atom_id res chain seq x y z
N MET A 1 7.11 71.77 -8.97
CA MET A 1 7.99 70.59 -9.11
C MET A 1 7.31 69.41 -8.43
N LYS A 2 6.86 68.41 -9.20
CA LYS A 2 6.15 67.22 -8.68
C LYS A 2 7.03 66.00 -8.91
N LYS A 3 7.43 65.31 -7.84
CA LYS A 3 7.91 63.93 -7.90
C LYS A 3 7.02 63.12 -6.96
N ILE A 4 6.02 62.47 -7.55
CA ILE A 4 5.21 61.49 -6.84
C ILE A 4 5.97 60.17 -6.94
N LEU A 5 6.53 59.71 -5.82
CA LEU A 5 6.98 58.34 -5.68
C LEU A 5 5.73 57.48 -5.52
N ILE A 6 5.43 56.65 -6.53
CA ILE A 6 4.48 55.55 -6.37
C ILE A 6 5.32 54.29 -6.16
N LEU A 7 5.49 53.91 -4.90
CA LEU A 7 6.03 52.61 -4.51
C LEU A 7 4.86 51.62 -4.63
N ILE A 8 4.78 50.91 -5.76
CA ILE A 8 3.80 49.85 -5.97
C ILE A 8 4.26 48.66 -5.12
N GLY A 9 3.61 48.47 -3.98
CA GLY A 9 3.80 47.31 -3.12
C GLY A 9 3.42 46.04 -3.85
N ILE A 10 4.40 45.15 -4.02
CA ILE A 10 4.20 43.79 -4.49
C ILE A 10 3.48 43.06 -3.36
N LEU A 11 2.15 42.94 -3.47
CA LEU A 11 1.38 41.97 -2.69
C LEU A 11 1.72 40.58 -3.25
N LEU A 12 2.75 39.95 -2.68
CA LEU A 12 2.98 38.52 -2.83
C LEU A 12 1.83 37.81 -2.09
N PHE A 13 0.75 37.53 -2.82
CA PHE A 13 -0.19 36.47 -2.42
C PHE A 13 0.54 35.14 -2.58
N SER A 14 1.32 34.77 -1.57
CA SER A 14 1.73 33.38 -1.38
C SER A 14 0.53 32.63 -0.80
N CYS A 15 -0.45 32.27 -1.63
CA CYS A 15 -1.23 31.07 -1.35
C CYS A 15 -0.25 29.91 -1.49
N THR A 16 0.34 29.46 -0.40
CA THR A 16 0.76 28.07 -0.34
C THR A 16 -0.52 27.27 -0.26
N ASP A 17 -0.86 26.54 -1.31
CA ASP A 17 -1.96 25.57 -1.27
C ASP A 17 -1.68 24.63 -0.10
N GLU A 18 -2.57 24.63 0.88
CA GLU A 18 -2.49 23.65 1.97
C GLU A 18 -2.73 22.27 1.35
N PRO A 19 -1.90 21.26 1.66
CA PRO A 19 -2.07 19.92 1.11
C PRO A 19 -3.42 19.35 1.57
N ASP A 20 -4.19 18.82 0.62
CA ASP A 20 -5.50 18.20 0.87
C ASP A 20 -5.32 16.76 1.38
N LEU A 21 -4.91 16.65 2.65
CA LEU A 21 -4.54 15.37 3.25
C LEU A 21 -5.77 14.53 3.63
N ASN A 22 -5.76 13.28 3.17
CA ASN A 22 -6.76 12.27 3.50
C ASN A 22 -6.11 11.18 4.36
N ASN A 23 -6.85 10.66 5.34
CA ASN A 23 -6.39 9.56 6.18
C ASN A 23 -6.82 8.22 5.57
N TYR A 24 -5.85 7.34 5.37
CA TYR A 24 -6.04 6.01 4.81
C TYR A 24 -5.67 4.96 5.84
N ASN A 25 -6.56 4.00 6.05
CA ASN A 25 -6.31 2.79 6.84
C ASN A 25 -6.31 1.59 5.90
N LEU A 26 -5.32 0.73 6.03
CA LEU A 26 -5.10 -0.42 5.15
C LEU A 26 -4.96 -1.67 5.98
N GLU A 27 -5.47 -2.77 5.44
CA GLU A 27 -5.22 -4.13 5.94
C GLU A 27 -5.20 -5.11 4.76
N ILE A 28 -4.62 -6.27 4.97
CA ILE A 28 -4.77 -7.43 4.09
C ILE A 28 -5.86 -8.31 4.66
N GLN A 29 -6.85 -8.65 3.83
CA GLN A 29 -7.95 -9.54 4.17
C GLN A 29 -7.75 -10.88 3.47
N ASN A 30 -7.72 -11.96 4.23
CA ASN A 30 -7.75 -13.32 3.68
C ASN A 30 -9.22 -13.76 3.46
N ASN A 31 -9.67 -13.77 2.22
CA ASN A 31 -10.96 -14.29 1.77
C ASN A 31 -10.82 -15.64 1.04
N SER A 32 -9.66 -16.28 1.11
CA SER A 32 -9.51 -17.68 0.70
C SER A 32 -9.98 -18.61 1.82
N ASN A 33 -10.16 -19.89 1.51
CA ASN A 33 -10.44 -20.92 2.53
C ASN A 33 -9.17 -21.46 3.20
N GLU A 34 -7.99 -20.95 2.81
CA GLU A 34 -6.68 -21.44 3.21
C GLU A 34 -6.01 -20.50 4.21
N ASN A 35 -5.03 -21.01 4.96
CA ASN A 35 -4.19 -20.14 5.79
C ASN A 35 -3.23 -19.33 4.91
N LEU A 36 -3.03 -18.06 5.29
CA LEU A 36 -2.13 -17.14 4.61
C LEU A 36 -1.10 -16.60 5.61
N ASN A 37 0.18 -16.90 5.38
CA ASN A 37 1.29 -16.29 6.09
C ASN A 37 1.78 -15.06 5.31
N ILE A 38 1.91 -13.92 5.99
CA ILE A 38 2.31 -12.64 5.41
C ILE A 38 3.60 -12.19 6.09
N GLU A 39 4.66 -12.06 5.30
CA GLU A 39 5.94 -11.52 5.75
C GLU A 39 6.17 -10.16 5.11
N ALA A 40 6.28 -9.11 5.91
CA ALA A 40 6.58 -7.76 5.44
C ALA A 40 8.02 -7.39 5.77
N TYR A 41 8.68 -6.73 4.83
CA TYR A 41 10.10 -6.37 4.91
C TYR A 41 10.34 -4.88 4.68
N PHE A 42 11.43 -4.40 5.27
CA PHE A 42 12.02 -3.10 5.03
C PHE A 42 13.53 -3.21 4.97
N GLU A 43 14.13 -2.78 3.86
CA GLU A 43 15.58 -2.81 3.62
C GLU A 43 16.18 -4.22 3.86
N GLY A 44 15.42 -5.25 3.48
CA GLY A 44 15.80 -6.66 3.66
C GLY A 44 15.58 -7.24 5.06
N ASN A 45 15.10 -6.45 6.02
CA ASN A 45 14.78 -6.91 7.37
C ASN A 45 13.30 -7.27 7.49
N LEU A 46 12.99 -8.42 8.08
CA LEU A 46 11.63 -8.83 8.40
C LEU A 46 11.09 -7.92 9.51
N ILE A 47 10.04 -7.15 9.22
CA ILE A 47 9.41 -6.23 10.18
C ILE A 47 8.06 -6.73 10.70
N SER A 48 7.41 -7.64 9.97
CA SER A 48 6.15 -8.27 10.41
C SER A 48 6.03 -9.67 9.83
N ASN A 49 5.48 -10.60 10.61
CA ASN A 49 5.15 -11.96 10.19
C ASN A 49 3.82 -12.38 10.84
N ILE A 50 2.77 -12.50 10.03
CA ILE A 50 1.40 -12.70 10.50
C ILE A 50 0.79 -13.90 9.78
N ASN A 51 0.13 -14.78 10.54
CA ASN A 51 -0.68 -15.86 9.98
C ASN A 51 -2.16 -15.50 10.06
N LEU A 52 -2.81 -15.40 8.90
CA LEU A 52 -4.24 -15.13 8.76
C LEU A 52 -4.98 -16.41 8.39
N SER A 53 -5.83 -16.88 9.29
CA SER A 53 -6.86 -17.86 8.95
C SER A 53 -7.88 -17.28 7.97
N ALA A 54 -8.66 -18.16 7.34
CA ALA A 54 -9.75 -17.77 6.45
C ALA A 54 -10.69 -16.74 7.11
N ASN A 55 -11.06 -15.71 6.36
CA ASN A 55 -11.89 -14.57 6.74
C ASN A 55 -11.32 -13.64 7.81
N ASN A 56 -10.02 -13.72 8.11
CA ASN A 56 -9.34 -12.77 9.00
C ASN A 56 -8.53 -11.73 8.22
N SER A 57 -8.32 -10.59 8.87
CA SER A 57 -7.46 -9.50 8.38
C SER A 57 -6.21 -9.31 9.23
N GLY A 58 -5.20 -8.66 8.67
CA GLY A 58 -4.02 -8.20 9.39
C GLY A 58 -3.08 -7.35 8.53
N LEU A 59 -1.84 -7.18 9.00
CA LEU A 59 -0.85 -6.24 8.45
C LEU A 59 -1.43 -4.83 8.30
N GLU A 60 -1.81 -4.22 9.42
CA GLU A 60 -2.40 -2.89 9.43
C GLU A 60 -1.35 -1.81 9.07
N CYS A 61 -1.76 -0.83 8.25
CA CYS A 61 -1.00 0.39 8.03
C CYS A 61 -1.95 1.59 7.98
N THR A 62 -1.54 2.71 8.57
CA THR A 62 -2.28 3.98 8.51
C THR A 62 -1.36 5.09 8.04
N TYR A 63 -1.84 5.94 7.13
CA TYR A 63 -1.10 7.11 6.68
C TYR A 63 -2.02 8.26 6.28
N SER A 64 -1.40 9.44 6.10
CA SER A 64 -2.06 10.64 5.60
C SER A 64 -1.37 11.08 4.32
N ASP A 65 -2.12 11.19 3.22
CA ASP A 65 -1.60 11.56 1.89
C ASP A 65 -2.71 12.25 1.07
N GLU A 66 -2.35 12.97 0.02
CA GLU A 66 -3.32 13.58 -0.91
C GLU A 66 -4.08 12.52 -1.71
N SER A 67 -3.46 11.34 -1.92
CA SER A 67 -4.06 10.24 -2.69
C SER A 67 -3.78 8.87 -2.10
N PHE A 68 -4.64 7.89 -2.42
CA PHE A 68 -4.43 6.51 -2.03
C PHE A 68 -3.24 5.90 -2.78
N ILE A 69 -2.30 5.30 -2.04
CA ILE A 69 -1.02 4.83 -2.55
C ILE A 69 -0.64 3.40 -2.11
N GLY A 70 -1.58 2.63 -1.56
CA GLY A 70 -1.30 1.27 -1.06
C GLY A 70 -0.25 1.23 0.05
N TYR A 71 0.50 0.13 0.18
CA TYR A 71 1.52 -0.10 1.22
C TYR A 71 2.87 0.59 0.93
N LYS A 72 2.89 1.89 0.60
CA LYS A 72 4.12 2.56 0.15
C LYS A 72 5.19 2.72 1.25
N LEU A 73 6.45 2.68 0.81
CA LEU A 73 7.67 2.77 1.63
C LEU A 73 7.70 3.93 2.63
N THR A 74 7.30 5.13 2.20
CA THR A 74 7.51 6.36 2.99
C THR A 74 6.64 6.44 4.23
N GLN A 75 5.55 5.66 4.30
CA GLN A 75 4.58 5.73 5.37
C GLN A 75 4.46 4.41 6.11
N CYS A 76 4.27 3.29 5.40
CA CYS A 76 4.15 1.98 6.01
C CYS A 76 5.51 1.37 6.40
N GLN A 77 6.62 1.96 5.93
CA GLN A 77 7.97 1.38 6.04
C GLN A 77 8.02 -0.07 5.54
N ILE A 78 7.34 -0.36 4.44
CA ILE A 78 7.34 -1.68 3.79
C ILE A 78 7.83 -1.47 2.36
N ASP A 79 8.89 -2.18 1.95
CA ASP A 79 9.35 -2.23 0.55
C ASP A 79 9.05 -3.56 -0.14
N SER A 80 8.73 -4.60 0.62
CA SER A 80 8.41 -5.93 0.11
C SER A 80 7.43 -6.66 1.02
N ILE A 81 6.48 -7.38 0.42
CA ILE A 81 5.54 -8.27 1.11
C ILE A 81 5.57 -9.62 0.41
N ILE A 82 5.75 -10.68 1.19
CA ILE A 82 5.62 -12.06 0.75
C ILE A 82 4.33 -12.63 1.31
N PHE A 83 3.47 -13.09 0.41
CA PHE A 83 2.23 -13.78 0.71
C PHE A 83 2.48 -15.27 0.50
N LYS A 84 2.43 -16.10 1.55
CA LYS A 84 2.67 -17.55 1.48
C LYS A 84 1.42 -18.29 1.90
N PHE A 85 0.89 -19.09 0.99
CA PHE A 85 -0.10 -20.10 1.30
C PHE A 85 0.58 -21.39 1.78
N GLU A 86 -0.24 -22.36 2.20
CA GLU A 86 0.24 -23.72 2.42
C GLU A 86 0.89 -24.30 1.13
N ASN A 87 1.82 -25.25 1.29
CA ASN A 87 2.59 -25.88 0.20
C ASN A 87 3.65 -25.00 -0.49
N ASN A 88 4.20 -23.99 0.18
CA ASN A 88 5.22 -23.08 -0.36
C ASN A 88 4.78 -22.36 -1.64
N LYS A 89 3.49 -22.09 -1.79
CA LYS A 89 2.99 -21.29 -2.90
C LYS A 89 2.69 -19.86 -2.47
N GLY A 90 2.75 -18.92 -3.39
CA GLY A 90 2.34 -17.56 -3.11
C GLY A 90 2.86 -16.49 -4.06
N TYR A 91 3.06 -15.30 -3.48
CA TYR A 91 3.43 -14.10 -4.21
C TYR A 91 4.54 -13.32 -3.49
N ILE A 92 5.43 -12.70 -4.28
CA ILE A 92 6.48 -11.80 -3.79
C ILE A 92 6.28 -10.45 -4.48
N SER A 93 5.73 -9.49 -3.73
CA SER A 93 5.56 -8.11 -4.20
C SER A 93 6.67 -7.23 -3.63
N ALA A 94 7.31 -6.41 -4.46
CA ALA A 94 8.34 -5.47 -4.00
C ALA A 94 8.37 -4.19 -4.86
N ILE A 95 8.57 -3.03 -4.22
CA ILE A 95 8.55 -1.72 -4.89
C ILE A 95 9.71 -1.57 -5.89
N ASN A 96 10.92 -1.97 -5.48
CA ASN A 96 12.15 -1.68 -6.23
C ASN A 96 12.69 -2.89 -7.01
N ASN A 97 12.05 -4.05 -6.89
CA ASN A 97 12.51 -5.29 -7.52
C ASN A 97 11.32 -6.20 -7.86
N PRO A 98 10.46 -5.78 -8.81
CA PRO A 98 9.29 -6.56 -9.20
C PRO A 98 9.73 -7.94 -9.70
N SER A 99 9.09 -8.97 -9.15
CA SER A 99 9.41 -10.37 -9.43
C SER A 99 8.42 -10.95 -10.45
N ALA A 100 8.83 -11.99 -11.18
CA ALA A 100 7.88 -12.82 -11.92
C ALA A 100 6.88 -13.55 -11.00
N LEU A 101 7.18 -13.58 -9.69
CA LEU A 101 6.33 -14.14 -8.64
C LEU A 101 5.38 -13.09 -8.02
N ASP A 102 5.32 -11.87 -8.54
CA ASP A 102 4.38 -10.86 -8.07
C ASP A 102 2.94 -11.17 -8.54
N PHE A 103 1.95 -10.47 -7.97
CA PHE A 103 0.58 -10.52 -8.47
C PHE A 103 0.52 -10.04 -9.93
N PRO A 104 -0.23 -10.73 -10.81
CA PRO A 104 -0.31 -10.36 -12.22
C PRO A 104 -1.11 -9.05 -12.42
N ASN A 105 -0.97 -8.46 -13.61
CA ASN A 105 -1.79 -7.33 -14.10
C ASN A 105 -1.80 -6.10 -13.16
N ASP A 106 -0.65 -5.74 -12.58
CA ASP A 106 -0.50 -4.57 -11.69
C ASP A 106 -1.44 -4.59 -10.47
N THR A 107 -1.83 -5.79 -10.01
CA THR A 107 -2.73 -5.95 -8.87
C THR A 107 -2.01 -6.07 -7.52
N ASN A 108 -0.72 -5.75 -7.47
CA ASN A 108 0.12 -5.83 -6.26
C ASN A 108 -0.27 -4.78 -5.19
N PRO A 109 0.21 -4.90 -3.94
CA PRO A 109 -0.21 -4.04 -2.82
C PRO A 109 0.45 -2.65 -2.79
N PHE A 110 1.36 -2.34 -3.73
CA PHE A 110 2.12 -1.09 -3.77
C PHE A 110 1.59 -0.13 -4.84
N GLY A 111 0.65 0.72 -4.44
CA GLY A 111 0.00 1.69 -5.32
C GLY A 111 -1.50 1.45 -5.42
N PHE A 112 -2.11 1.95 -6.49
CA PHE A 112 -3.50 1.66 -6.79
C PHE A 112 -3.63 0.25 -7.37
N SER A 113 -4.46 -0.58 -6.75
CA SER A 113 -4.76 -1.95 -7.21
C SER A 113 -6.26 -2.19 -7.11
N SER A 114 -6.81 -2.93 -8.09
CA SER A 114 -8.21 -3.36 -8.08
C SER A 114 -8.55 -4.33 -6.94
N LYS A 115 -7.52 -4.89 -6.26
CA LYS A 115 -7.70 -5.75 -5.09
C LYS A 115 -7.96 -4.97 -3.80
N PHE A 116 -7.74 -3.65 -3.79
CA PHE A 116 -8.15 -2.80 -2.68
C PHE A 116 -9.65 -2.50 -2.74
N VAL A 117 -10.38 -2.92 -1.72
CA VAL A 117 -11.81 -2.64 -1.55
C VAL A 117 -12.02 -1.84 -0.27
N LEU A 118 -12.74 -0.72 -0.38
CA LEU A 118 -13.08 0.11 0.78
C LEU A 118 -14.26 -0.51 1.55
N ASN A 119 -14.04 -0.84 2.81
CA ASN A 119 -15.05 -1.38 3.72
C ASN A 119 -14.91 -0.69 5.10
N ASN A 120 -15.98 -0.06 5.59
CA ASN A 120 -16.00 0.64 6.88
C ASN A 120 -14.79 1.56 7.13
N ASN A 121 -14.39 2.35 6.12
CA ASN A 121 -13.24 3.27 6.18
C ASN A 121 -11.85 2.60 6.28
N VAL A 122 -11.77 1.33 5.89
CA VAL A 122 -10.53 0.56 5.75
C VAL A 122 -10.42 0.06 4.31
N TYR A 123 -9.28 0.28 3.68
CA TYR A 123 -8.92 -0.27 2.38
C TYR A 123 -8.37 -1.68 2.58
N GLN A 124 -9.15 -2.68 2.25
CA GLN A 124 -8.80 -4.09 2.39
C GLN A 124 -8.15 -4.56 1.09
N PHE A 125 -6.88 -4.97 1.13
CA PHE A 125 -6.25 -5.72 0.04
C PHE A 125 -6.73 -7.17 0.12
N ILE A 126 -7.62 -7.56 -0.78
CA ILE A 126 -8.29 -8.86 -0.71
C ILE A 126 -7.45 -9.95 -1.38
N ILE A 127 -7.05 -10.95 -0.61
CA ILE A 127 -6.53 -12.24 -1.11
C ILE A 127 -7.70 -13.23 -1.16
N ASN A 128 -8.07 -13.72 -2.33
CA ASN A 128 -9.21 -14.61 -2.54
C ASN A 128 -8.79 -16.05 -2.91
N GLN A 129 -9.76 -16.93 -3.13
CA GLN A 129 -9.49 -18.32 -3.52
C GLN A 129 -8.79 -18.44 -4.88
N ASP A 130 -9.11 -17.57 -5.84
CA ASP A 130 -8.45 -17.58 -7.15
C ASP A 130 -6.95 -17.24 -7.01
N ASP A 131 -6.57 -16.36 -6.08
CA ASP A 131 -5.16 -16.08 -5.81
C ASP A 131 -4.43 -17.32 -5.26
N PHE A 132 -5.09 -18.11 -4.41
CA PHE A 132 -4.51 -19.38 -3.95
C PHE A 132 -4.37 -20.38 -5.10
N ASP A 133 -5.41 -20.55 -5.90
CA ASP A 133 -5.44 -21.53 -7.00
C ASP A 133 -4.40 -21.21 -8.08
N ASN A 134 -4.06 -19.93 -8.26
CA ASN A 134 -3.10 -19.42 -9.24
C ASN A 134 -1.73 -19.01 -8.64
N ALA A 135 -1.47 -19.37 -7.39
CA ALA A 135 -0.25 -19.01 -6.69
C ALA A 135 0.99 -19.68 -7.31
N ASN A 136 2.13 -18.96 -7.31
CA ASN A 136 3.39 -19.46 -7.84
C ASN A 136 4.09 -20.38 -6.84
N ASP A 137 4.89 -21.33 -7.31
CA ASP A 137 5.83 -22.05 -6.43
C ASP A 137 6.93 -21.07 -5.96
N LEU A 138 7.08 -20.91 -4.65
CA LEU A 138 8.08 -20.05 -4.04
C LEU A 138 9.42 -20.79 -3.85
N PRO A 139 10.56 -20.07 -3.92
CA PRO A 139 11.90 -20.64 -3.72
C PRO A 139 12.17 -21.08 -2.26
#